data_AF-A0A7W1L5K3-F1
#
_entry.id   AF-A0A7W1L5K3-F1
#
_cell.length_a   1.000
_cell.length_b   1.000
_cell.length_c   1.000
_cell.angle_alpha   90.00
_cell.angle_beta   90.00
_cell.angle_gamma   90.00
#
_symmetry.space_group_name_H-M   'P 1'
#
loop_
_entity.id
_entity.type
_entity.pdbx_description
1 polymer ?
#
loop_
_entity_poly.entity_id
_entity_poly.type
_entity_poly.pdbx_seq_one_letter_code
_entity_poly.pdbx_strand_id
1 'polypeptide(L)' 'SGTDAPTATALLPDTHVAVVRADRIVAGMEEAFALVRTERGDMPRALNMISGPSRTGDIEQTIVLGAHGPFRVHILLLA' A
#
# COMPACT_ATOMS: atom_id res chain seq x y z
N SER A 1 -4.12 9.92 -4.27
CA SER A 1 -5.15 10.24 -5.28
C SER A 1 -4.84 11.60 -5.90
N GLY A 2 -4.46 11.61 -7.16
CA GLY A 2 -4.13 12.83 -7.92
C GLY A 2 -3.51 12.43 -9.25
N THR A 3 -3.24 13.40 -10.12
CA THR A 3 -2.68 13.15 -11.47
C THR A 3 -1.37 12.37 -11.41
N ASP A 4 -0.52 12.66 -10.43
CA ASP A 4 0.80 12.01 -10.27
C ASP A 4 0.73 10.69 -9.47
N ALA A 5 -0.37 10.43 -8.77
CA ALA A 5 -0.56 9.26 -7.92
C ALA A 5 -2.02 8.78 -7.95
N PRO A 6 -2.47 8.21 -9.08
CA PRO A 6 -3.82 7.69 -9.24
C PRO A 6 -4.03 6.46 -8.35
N THR A 7 -5.20 6.37 -7.72
CA THR A 7 -5.53 5.26 -6.79
C THR A 7 -5.48 3.90 -7.49
N ALA A 8 -5.77 3.87 -8.79
CA ALA A 8 -5.70 2.68 -9.63
C ALA A 8 -4.35 1.95 -9.52
N THR A 9 -3.23 2.68 -9.43
CA THR A 9 -1.87 2.11 -9.35
C THR A 9 -1.65 1.27 -8.08
N ALA A 10 -2.42 1.51 -7.01
CA ALA A 10 -2.30 0.73 -5.78
C ALA A 10 -3.23 -0.49 -5.75
N LEU A 11 -4.26 -0.54 -6.60
CA LEU A 11 -5.35 -1.51 -6.49
C LEU A 11 -5.45 -2.46 -7.68
N LEU A 12 -5.18 -1.97 -8.89
CA LEU A 12 -5.39 -2.73 -10.13
C LEU A 12 -4.20 -3.57 -10.62
N PRO A 13 -2.93 -3.17 -10.41
CA PRO A 13 -1.82 -3.96 -10.93
C PRO A 13 -1.71 -5.33 -10.25
N ASP A 14 -1.50 -6.37 -11.06
CA ASP A 14 -1.21 -7.72 -10.55
C ASP A 14 0.05 -7.75 -9.69
N THR A 15 1.03 -6.89 -9.99
CA THR A 15 2.30 -6.80 -9.27
C THR A 15 2.51 -5.38 -8.77
N HIS A 16 2.58 -5.24 -7.45
CA HIS A 16 2.92 -4.00 -6.78
C HIS A 16 4.39 -4.02 -6.34
N VAL A 17 5.18 -3.05 -6.79
CA VAL A 17 6.59 -2.89 -6.39
C VAL A 17 6.72 -1.58 -5.61
N ALA A 18 7.03 -1.67 -4.32
CA ALA A 18 7.26 -0.52 -3.46
C ALA A 18 8.77 -0.35 -3.23
N VAL A 19 9.31 0.82 -3.55
CA VAL A 19 10.69 1.19 -3.25
C VAL A 19 10.69 2.04 -1.99
N VAL A 20 11.34 1.55 -0.94
CA VAL A 20 11.25 2.14 0.40
C VAL A 20 12.66 2.35 0.95
N ARG A 21 12.99 3.57 1.39
CA ARG A 21 14.24 3.81 2.14
C ARG A 21 14.11 3.21 3.54
N ALA A 22 15.17 2.55 4.03
CA ALA A 22 15.14 1.85 5.31
C ALA A 22 14.83 2.79 6.50
N ASP A 23 15.28 4.04 6.42
CA ASP A 23 15.01 5.09 7.42
C ASP A 23 13.54 5.54 7.50
N ARG A 24 12.67 5.03 6.61
CA ARG A 24 11.23 5.32 6.57
C ARG A 24 10.38 4.24 7.23
N ILE A 25 10.99 3.16 7.71
CA ILE A 25 10.29 2.10 8.41
C ILE A 25 10.03 2.55 9.85
N VAL A 26 8.76 2.51 10.24
CA VAL A 26 8.28 2.95 11.55
C VAL A 26 7.63 1.79 12.30
N ALA A 27 7.54 1.89 13.63
CA ALA A 27 7.07 0.78 14.46
C ALA A 27 5.55 0.55 14.33
N GLY A 28 4.78 1.59 13.97
CA GLY A 28 3.33 1.50 13.91
C GLY A 28 2.66 2.53 13.00
N MET A 29 1.34 2.36 12.84
CA MET A 29 0.53 3.18 11.95
C MET A 29 0.43 4.64 12.41
N GLU A 30 0.43 4.90 13.73
CA GLU A 30 0.39 6.27 14.28
C GLU A 30 1.62 7.08 13.87
N GLU A 31 2.81 6.46 13.93
CA GLU A 31 4.06 7.06 13.46
C GLU A 31 4.01 7.28 11.93
N ALA A 32 3.45 6.34 11.18
CA ALA A 32 3.28 6.50 9.74
C ALA A 32 2.36 7.67 9.39
N PHE A 33 1.24 7.84 10.10
CA PHE A 33 0.34 8.97 9.91
C PHE A 33 0.97 10.30 10.31
N ALA A 34 1.74 10.33 11.40
CA ALA A 34 2.50 11.51 11.81
C ALA A 34 3.54 11.90 10.75
N LEU A 35 4.25 10.92 10.18
CA LEU A 35 5.20 11.14 9.10
C LEU A 35 4.53 11.71 7.85
N VAL A 36 3.39 11.16 7.43
CA VAL A 36 2.63 11.66 6.28
C VAL A 36 2.21 13.13 6.49
N ARG A 37 1.69 13.47 7.68
CA ARG A 37 1.33 14.86 8.02
C ARG A 37 2.55 15.79 8.00
N THR A 38 3.67 15.33 8.54
CA THR A 38 4.90 16.12 8.58
C THR A 38 5.44 16.43 7.18
N GLU A 39 5.37 15.47 6.25
CA GLU A 39 5.94 15.61 4.91
C GLU A 39 5.00 16.21 3.86
N ARG A 40 3.69 16.01 4.01
CA ARG A 40 2.67 16.45 3.05
C ARG A 40 1.89 17.68 3.55
N GLY A 41 2.04 18.05 4.83
CA GLY A 41 1.19 19.01 5.51
C GLY A 41 -0.17 18.39 5.83
N ASP A 42 -1.16 18.65 4.98
CA ASP A 42 -2.48 18.07 5.14
C ASP A 42 -2.52 16.58 4.76
N MET A 43 -3.45 15.85 5.37
CA MET A 43 -3.66 14.45 5.01
C MET A 43 -4.13 14.35 3.55
N PRO A 44 -3.54 13.45 2.76
CA PRO A 44 -3.98 13.24 1.38
C PRO A 44 -5.42 12.73 1.35
N ARG A 45 -6.15 13.10 0.30
CA ARG A 45 -7.55 12.68 0.07
C ARG A 45 -7.74 11.15 0.04
N ALA A 46 -6.69 10.40 -0.24
CA ALA A 46 -6.68 8.94 -0.17
C ALA A 46 -5.32 8.45 0.32
N LEU A 47 -5.36 7.52 1.27
CA LEU A 47 -4.21 6.77 1.77
C LEU A 47 -4.54 5.28 1.62
N ASN A 48 -3.67 4.54 0.94
CA ASN A 48 -3.84 3.11 0.73
C ASN A 48 -2.89 2.35 1.65
N MET A 49 -3.42 1.45 2.45
CA MET A 49 -2.64 0.60 3.35
C MET A 49 -2.55 -0.79 2.73
N ILE A 50 -1.36 -1.16 2.25
CA ILE A 50 -1.12 -2.46 1.60
C ILE A 50 -0.32 -3.32 2.58
N SER A 51 -0.98 -4.30 3.18
CA SER A 51 -0.36 -5.24 4.13
C SER A 51 0.31 -6.44 3.45
N GLY A 52 0.10 -6.63 2.15
CA GLY A 52 0.64 -7.73 1.38
C GLY A 52 -0.23 -8.05 0.15
N PRO A 53 -0.01 -9.21 -0.49
CA PRO A 53 -0.87 -9.69 -1.56
C PRO A 53 -2.34 -9.75 -1.15
N SER A 54 -3.24 -9.34 -2.03
CA SER A 54 -4.69 -9.42 -1.79
C SER A 54 -5.09 -10.88 -1.57
N ARG A 55 -5.79 -11.14 -0.48
CA ARG A 55 -6.31 -12.46 -0.12
C ARG A 55 -7.71 -12.31 0.44
N THR A 56 -8.70 -12.85 -0.27
CA THR A 56 -10.10 -12.82 0.15
C THR A 56 -10.61 -14.25 0.25
N GLY A 57 -11.16 -14.62 1.42
CA GLY A 57 -11.74 -15.96 1.66
C GLY A 57 -13.26 -15.98 1.64
N ASP A 58 -13.89 -14.92 1.10
CA ASP A 58 -15.32 -14.63 1.24
C ASP A 58 -16.19 -15.24 0.13
N ILE A 59 -15.59 -15.91 -0.86
CA ILE A 59 -16.33 -16.63 -1.91
C ILE A 59 -16.21 -18.12 -1.63
N GLU A 60 -17.31 -18.72 -1.16
CA GLU A 60 -17.44 -20.17 -1.01
C GLU A 60 -16.37 -20.82 -0.10
N GLN A 61 -15.85 -20.05 0.88
CA GLN A 61 -14.77 -20.47 1.78
C GLN A 61 -13.45 -20.82 1.05
N THR A 62 -13.33 -20.44 -0.22
CA THR A 62 -12.13 -20.64 -1.00
C THR A 62 -11.29 -19.36 -0.97
N ILE A 63 -10.00 -19.52 -0.71
CA ILE A 63 -9.07 -18.40 -0.74
C ILE A 63 -8.83 -17.99 -2.20
N VAL A 64 -9.30 -16.81 -2.56
CA VAL A 64 -8.98 -16.15 -3.84
C VAL A 64 -7.87 -15.14 -3.60
N LEU A 65 -6.77 -15.29 -4.33
CA LEU A 65 -5.67 -14.33 -4.34
C LEU A 65 -5.90 -13.30 -5.45
N GLY A 66 -5.63 -12.03 -5.16
CA GLY A 66 -5.71 -10.96 -6.16
C GLY A 66 -7.13 -10.43 -6.48
N ALA A 67 -8.16 -10.79 -5.69
CA ALA A 67 -9.54 -10.40 -5.99
C ALA A 67 -9.80 -8.87 -5.93
N HIS A 68 -9.15 -8.16 -5.01
CA HIS A 68 -9.42 -6.73 -4.73
C HIS A 68 -8.15 -5.88 -4.63
N GLY A 69 -7.01 -6.41 -5.07
CA GLY A 69 -5.72 -5.77 -4.93
C GLY A 69 -4.62 -6.61 -5.58
N PRO A 70 -3.36 -6.20 -5.45
CA PRO A 70 -2.26 -6.85 -6.15
C PRO A 70 -2.11 -8.32 -5.78
N PHE A 71 -1.87 -9.16 -6.78
CA PHE A 71 -1.58 -10.59 -6.61
C PHE A 71 -0.17 -10.82 -6.03
N ARG A 72 0.78 -9.94 -6.36
CA ARG A 72 2.17 -9.97 -5.87
C ARG A 72 2.55 -8.63 -5.29
N VAL A 73 3.27 -8.65 -4.17
CA VAL A 73 3.86 -7.46 -3.56
C VAL A 73 5.35 -7.69 -3.37
N HIS A 74 6.16 -6.78 -3.91
CA HIS A 74 7.60 -6.75 -3.72
C HIS A 74 8.01 -5.45 -3.07
N ILE A 75 8.85 -5.52 -2.03
CA ILE A 75 9.41 -4.35 -1.36
C ILE A 75 10.91 -4.32 -1.63
N LEU A 76 11.38 -3.26 -2.26
CA LEU A 76 12.79 -2.99 -2.50
C LEU A 76 13.27 -1.99 -1.45
N LEU A 77 14.10 -2.47 -0.52
CA LEU A 77 14.67 -1.62 0.52
C LEU A 77 15.94 -0.95 0.02
N LEU A 78 15.98 0.38 0.12
CA LEU A 78 17.16 1.19 -0.13
C LEU A 78 17.84 1.48 1.21
N ALA A 79 19.17 1.30 1.25
CA ALA A 79 20.00 1.65 2.39
C ALA A 79 20.00 3.17 2.65
#